data_AF-A0A920FDW0-F1
#
_entry.id   AF-A0A920FDW0-F1
#
_cell.length_a   1.000
_cell.length_b   1.000
_cell.length_c   1.000
_cell.angle_alpha   90.00
_cell.angle_beta   90.00
_cell.angle_gamma   90.00
#
_symmetry.space_group_name_H-M   'P 1'
#
loop_
_entity.id
_entity.type
_entity.pdbx_description
1 polymer ?
#
loop_
_entity_poly.entity_id
_entity_poly.type
_entity_poly.pdbx_seq_one_letter_code
_entity_poly.pdbx_strand_id
1 'polypeptide(L)'
;MRKLAALFFLIASITDYLDGFVARKLGQQTNFGEFLDPIADKLLVISMLVLLITENNEIVFVIPALIIISREFLVISMRQRLAELRVQQKIKVLKISKFKTALQFISILLLLYKSDVFGYHIYALGIYALQIASVLTVISFFYYVKNSWDVIIK
;
A
#
# COMPACT_ATOMS: atom_id res chain seq x y z
N MET A 1 6.08 -22.64 -3.65
CA MET A 1 6.40 -21.28 -4.17
C MET A 1 5.87 -20.15 -3.30
N ARG A 2 4.62 -20.20 -2.79
CA ARG A 2 4.02 -19.11 -1.97
C ARG A 2 4.81 -18.69 -0.72
N LYS A 3 5.38 -19.64 0.03
CA LYS A 3 6.24 -19.34 1.19
C LYS A 3 7.50 -18.56 0.80
N LEU A 4 8.06 -18.84 -0.39
CA LEU A 4 9.17 -18.07 -0.94
C LEU A 4 8.71 -16.67 -1.34
N ALA A 5 7.54 -16.52 -1.98
CA ALA A 5 6.97 -15.21 -2.29
C ALA A 5 6.71 -14.37 -1.02
N ALA A 6 6.18 -14.99 0.05
CA ALA A 6 6.02 -14.34 1.35
C ALA A 6 7.36 -13.89 1.95
N LEU A 7 8.39 -14.73 1.85
CA LEU A 7 9.74 -14.42 2.31
C LEU A 7 10.36 -13.28 1.50
N PHE A 8 10.27 -13.32 0.17
CA PHE A 8 10.75 -12.24 -0.70
C PHE A 8 10.01 -10.93 -0.45
N PHE A 9 8.67 -10.97 -0.28
CA PHE A 9 7.88 -9.79 0.05
C PHE A 9 8.30 -9.20 1.40
N LEU A 10 8.52 -10.04 2.42
CA LEU A 10 9.00 -9.59 3.73
C LEU A 10 10.39 -8.95 3.63
N ILE A 11 11.34 -9.61 2.96
CA ILE A 11 12.70 -9.09 2.78
C ILE A 11 12.65 -7.78 2.01
N ALA A 12 11.94 -7.71 0.88
CA ALA A 12 11.82 -6.50 0.07
C ALA A 12 11.24 -5.33 0.88
N SER A 13 10.19 -5.57 1.67
CA SER A 13 9.58 -4.55 2.53
C SER A 13 10.53 -4.03 3.61
N ILE A 14 11.38 -4.90 4.16
CA ILE A 14 12.39 -4.52 5.16
C ILE A 14 13.53 -3.74 4.49
N THR A 15 14.03 -4.22 3.36
CA THR A 15 15.12 -3.58 2.62
C THR A 15 14.75 -2.17 2.19
N ASP A 16 13.55 -1.98 1.63
CA ASP A 16 13.06 -0.65 1.21
C ASP A 16 13.06 0.36 2.37
N TYR A 17 12.56 -0.07 3.54
CA TYR A 17 12.61 0.75 4.76
C TYR A 17 14.06 1.06 5.19
N LEU A 18 14.96 0.09 5.11
CA LEU A 18 16.36 0.25 5.49
C LEU A 18 17.12 1.17 4.54
N ASP A 19 16.93 1.04 3.23
CA ASP A 19 17.57 1.87 2.22
C ASP A 19 17.14 3.33 2.39
N GLY A 20 15.84 3.58 2.59
CA GLY A 20 15.32 4.91 2.91
C GLY A 20 15.85 5.45 4.25
N PHE A 21 16.08 4.59 5.25
CA PHE A 21 16.70 5.01 6.53
C PHE A 21 18.17 5.39 6.37
N VAL A 22 18.96 4.57 5.66
CA VAL A 22 20.39 4.81 5.43
C VAL A 22 20.60 6.06 4.59
N ALA A 23 19.84 6.25 3.51
CA ALA A 23 19.90 7.44 2.66
C ALA A 23 19.65 8.74 3.46
N ARG A 24 18.66 8.71 4.37
CA ARG A 24 18.37 9.84 5.28
C ARG A 24 19.49 10.09 6.29
N LYS A 25 20.04 9.02 6.87
CA LYS A 25 21.09 9.13 7.90
C LYS A 25 22.43 9.62 7.33
N LEU A 26 22.75 9.23 6.10
CA LEU A 26 24.00 9.59 5.42
C LEU A 26 23.89 10.87 4.57
N GLY A 27 22.69 11.48 4.47
CA GLY A 27 22.47 12.66 3.64
C GLY A 27 22.61 12.39 2.13
N GLN A 28 22.43 11.14 1.69
CA GLN A 28 22.59 10.69 0.30
C GLN A 28 21.26 10.63 -0.45
N GLN A 29 20.34 11.56 -0.15
CA GLN A 29 19.06 11.63 -0.86
C GLN A 29 19.25 12.31 -2.22
N THR A 30 18.75 11.69 -3.28
CA THR A 30 18.76 12.27 -4.63
C THR A 30 17.34 12.55 -5.09
N ASN A 31 17.15 13.59 -5.90
CA ASN A 31 15.83 13.94 -6.46
C ASN A 31 15.21 12.77 -7.25
N PHE A 32 16.06 11.98 -7.91
CA PHE A 32 15.63 10.80 -8.66
C PHE A 32 15.19 9.65 -7.73
N GLY A 33 15.94 9.40 -6.65
CA GLY A 33 15.56 8.41 -5.64
C GLY A 33 14.26 8.77 -4.94
N GLU A 34 14.07 10.03 -4.55
CA GLU A 34 12.83 10.51 -3.93
C GLU A 34 11.61 10.37 -4.86
N PHE A 35 11.81 10.49 -6.18
CA PHE A 35 10.77 10.24 -7.17
C PHE A 35 10.44 8.74 -7.34
N LEU A 36 11.45 7.87 -7.32
CA LEU A 36 11.27 6.43 -7.52
C LEU A 36 10.71 5.70 -6.28
N ASP A 37 11.06 6.14 -5.07
CA ASP A 37 10.66 5.54 -3.79
C ASP A 37 9.15 5.21 -3.75
N PRO A 38 8.24 6.18 -3.99
CA PRO A 38 6.81 5.94 -3.91
C PRO A 38 6.27 5.05 -5.02
N ILE A 39 7.01 4.89 -6.13
CA ILE A 39 6.61 4.04 -7.25
C ILE A 39 6.97 2.58 -6.91
N ALA A 40 8.21 2.34 -6.47
CA ALA A 40 8.68 1.01 -6.08
C ALA A 40 7.81 0.41 -4.96
N ASP A 41 7.52 1.21 -3.94
CA ASP A 41 6.62 0.89 -2.82
C ASP A 41 5.26 0.33 -3.30
N LYS A 42 4.66 1.01 -4.29
CA LYS A 42 3.32 0.67 -4.77
C LYS A 42 3.34 -0.51 -5.72
N LEU A 43 4.38 -0.62 -6.56
CA LEU A 43 4.55 -1.77 -7.44
C LEU A 43 4.71 -3.08 -6.68
N LEU A 44 5.46 -3.08 -5.57
CA LEU A 44 5.64 -4.28 -4.73
C LEU A 44 4.28 -4.79 -4.25
N VAL A 45 3.46 -3.90 -3.68
CA VAL A 45 2.16 -4.24 -3.12
C VAL A 45 1.15 -4.64 -4.20
N ILE A 46 1.08 -3.88 -5.30
CA ILE A 46 0.18 -4.18 -6.42
C ILE A 46 0.51 -5.55 -7.02
N SER A 47 1.80 -5.84 -7.22
CA SER A 47 2.24 -7.13 -7.78
C SER A 47 1.81 -8.31 -6.90
N MET A 48 1.93 -8.18 -5.57
CA MET A 48 1.46 -9.23 -4.66
C MET A 48 -0.05 -9.40 -4.68
N LEU A 49 -0.82 -8.31 -4.72
CA LEU A 49 -2.28 -8.40 -4.81
C LEU A 49 -2.73 -9.05 -6.12
N VAL A 50 -2.10 -8.70 -7.25
CA VAL A 50 -2.38 -9.33 -8.54
C VAL A 50 -2.09 -10.83 -8.51
N LEU A 51 -0.92 -11.23 -7.98
CA LEU A 51 -0.60 -12.66 -7.81
C LEU A 51 -1.66 -13.37 -6.96
N LEU A 52 -2.08 -12.78 -5.84
CA LEU A 52 -3.10 -13.37 -4.98
C LEU A 52 -4.48 -13.47 -5.67
N ILE A 53 -4.85 -12.51 -6.53
CA ILE A 53 -6.10 -12.54 -7.32
C ILE A 53 -6.08 -13.72 -8.30
N THR A 54 -4.94 -14.01 -8.94
CA THR A 54 -4.86 -15.13 -9.90
C THR A 54 -5.09 -16.50 -9.27
N GLU A 55 -4.87 -16.63 -7.96
CA GLU A 55 -5.08 -17.88 -7.22
C GLU A 55 -6.38 -17.90 -6.39
N ASN A 56 -7.00 -16.75 -6.13
CA ASN A 56 -8.27 -16.63 -5.43
C ASN A 56 -9.22 -15.70 -6.21
N ASN A 57 -10.19 -16.30 -6.89
CA ASN A 57 -11.19 -15.60 -7.70
C ASN A 57 -12.48 -15.29 -6.93
N GLU A 58 -12.52 -15.52 -5.61
CA GLU A 58 -13.69 -15.20 -4.80
C GLU A 58 -13.89 -13.68 -4.72
N ILE A 59 -15.13 -13.24 -4.85
CA ILE A 59 -15.52 -11.82 -4.80
C ILE A 59 -15.05 -11.18 -3.47
N VAL A 60 -15.08 -11.95 -2.39
CA VAL A 60 -14.63 -11.54 -1.04
C VAL A 60 -13.14 -11.19 -1.02
N PHE A 61 -12.35 -11.66 -1.98
CA PHE A 61 -10.94 -11.29 -2.12
C PHE A 61 -10.72 -10.24 -3.21
N VAL A 62 -11.32 -10.46 -4.38
CA VAL A 62 -11.07 -9.65 -5.59
C VAL A 62 -11.52 -8.20 -5.40
N ILE A 63 -12.70 -7.96 -4.82
CA ILE A 63 -13.23 -6.60 -4.67
C ILE A 63 -12.34 -5.73 -3.75
N PRO A 64 -11.97 -6.16 -2.53
CA PRO A 64 -11.01 -5.41 -1.71
C PRO A 64 -9.68 -5.13 -2.40
N ALA A 65 -9.13 -6.12 -3.10
CA ALA A 65 -7.84 -5.98 -3.77
C ALA A 65 -7.90 -4.95 -4.90
N LEU A 66 -8.95 -4.98 -5.73
CA LEU A 66 -9.16 -3.97 -6.78
C LEU A 66 -9.35 -2.57 -6.22
N ILE A 67 -10.15 -2.41 -5.16
CA ILE A 67 -10.32 -1.12 -4.47
C ILE A 67 -8.96 -0.53 -4.04
N ILE A 68 -8.11 -1.37 -3.44
CA ILE A 68 -6.79 -0.96 -2.99
C ILE A 68 -5.93 -0.56 -4.19
N ILE A 69 -5.81 -1.41 -5.22
CA ILE A 69 -5.01 -1.16 -6.42
C ILE A 69 -5.44 0.14 -7.11
N SER A 70 -6.73 0.30 -7.42
CA SER A 70 -7.27 1.48 -8.10
C SER A 70 -6.96 2.75 -7.30
N ARG A 71 -7.11 2.71 -5.98
CA ARG A 71 -6.83 3.86 -5.12
C ARG A 71 -5.35 4.24 -5.14
N GLU A 72 -4.43 3.29 -5.19
CA GLU A 72 -2.99 3.60 -5.20
C GLU A 72 -2.62 4.44 -6.43
N PHE A 73 -3.12 4.08 -7.62
CA PHE A 73 -2.94 4.89 -8.83
C PHE A 73 -3.56 6.28 -8.70
N LEU A 74 -4.83 6.37 -8.25
CA LEU A 74 -5.54 7.65 -8.13
C LEU A 74 -4.78 8.63 -7.21
N VAL A 75 -4.30 8.17 -6.05
CA VAL A 75 -3.60 9.04 -5.12
C VAL A 75 -2.22 9.44 -5.62
N ILE A 76 -1.51 8.59 -6.37
CA ILE A 76 -0.26 8.98 -7.04
C ILE A 76 -0.54 10.14 -8.01
N SER A 77 -1.52 10.00 -8.90
CA SER A 77 -1.87 11.05 -9.87
C SER A 77 -2.28 12.36 -9.19
N MET A 78 -3.09 12.30 -8.13
CA MET A 78 -3.48 13.50 -7.38
C MET A 78 -2.28 14.16 -6.69
N ARG A 79 -1.37 13.37 -6.10
CA ARG A 79 -0.15 13.89 -5.47
C ARG A 79 0.77 14.56 -6.49
N GLN A 80 0.89 13.98 -7.67
CA GLN A 80 1.67 14.54 -8.77
C GLN A 80 1.11 15.91 -9.19
N ARG A 81 -0.20 16.00 -9.43
CA ARG A 81 -0.88 17.27 -9.76
C ARG A 81 -0.68 18.34 -8.68
N LEU A 82 -0.79 17.96 -7.41
CA LEU A 82 -0.55 18.88 -6.30
C LEU A 82 0.92 19.34 -6.19
N ALA A 83 1.86 18.51 -6.65
CA ALA A 83 3.29 18.84 -6.73
C ALA A 83 3.52 19.96 -7.74
N GLU A 84 2.93 19.82 -8.93
CA GLU A 84 2.99 20.80 -10.02
C GLU A 84 2.45 22.17 -9.57
N LEU A 85 1.36 22.17 -8.79
CA LEU A 85 0.76 23.38 -8.24
C LEU A 85 1.52 23.96 -7.03
N ARG A 86 2.57 23.29 -6.54
CA ARG A 86 3.35 23.68 -5.34
C ARG A 86 2.52 23.79 -4.05
N VAL A 87 1.43 23.03 -3.91
CA VAL A 87 0.51 23.07 -2.74
C VAL A 87 0.63 21.84 -1.84
N GLN A 88 1.50 20.88 -2.16
CA GLN A 88 1.62 19.59 -1.46
C GLN A 88 1.67 19.67 0.08
N GLN A 89 2.29 20.71 0.65
CA GLN A 89 2.49 20.82 2.09
C GLN A 89 1.19 21.05 2.91
N LYS A 90 0.06 21.41 2.27
CA LYS A 90 -1.15 21.84 3.01
C LYS A 90 -2.13 20.72 3.36
N ILE A 91 -2.01 19.52 2.77
CA ILE A 91 -3.02 18.48 2.93
C ILE A 91 -2.63 17.53 4.07
N LYS A 92 -3.19 17.76 5.26
CA LYS A 92 -3.00 16.89 6.42
C LYS A 92 -3.53 15.48 6.13
N VAL A 93 -2.69 14.47 6.32
CA VAL A 93 -3.08 13.06 6.16
C VAL A 93 -3.79 12.57 7.44
N LEU A 94 -4.93 11.91 7.27
CA LEU A 94 -5.70 11.33 8.38
C LEU A 94 -4.86 10.23 9.06
N LYS A 95 -4.74 10.25 10.40
CA LYS A 95 -3.92 9.27 11.16
C LYS A 95 -4.31 7.82 10.88
N ILE A 96 -5.60 7.56 10.65
CA ILE A 96 -6.12 6.22 10.29
C ILE A 96 -5.53 5.67 8.98
N SER A 97 -5.04 6.55 8.11
CA SER A 97 -4.37 6.18 6.86
C SER A 97 -2.99 5.58 7.07
N LYS A 98 -2.42 5.64 8.28
CA LYS A 98 -1.20 4.91 8.63
C LYS A 98 -1.52 3.45 8.97
N PHE A 99 -2.62 3.23 9.69
CA PHE A 99 -3.06 1.90 10.09
C PHE A 99 -3.48 1.03 8.91
N LYS A 100 -4.12 1.61 7.89
CA LYS A 100 -4.52 0.85 6.69
C LYS A 100 -3.33 0.18 5.99
N THR A 101 -2.17 0.85 5.91
CA THR A 101 -1.01 0.33 5.20
C THR A 101 -0.41 -0.83 5.98
N ALA A 102 -0.32 -0.70 7.31
CA ALA A 102 0.10 -1.81 8.17
C ALA A 102 -0.82 -3.03 8.00
N LEU A 103 -2.13 -2.83 8.02
CA LEU A 103 -3.11 -3.90 7.81
C LEU A 103 -2.99 -4.53 6.43
N GLN A 104 -2.74 -3.74 5.38
CA GLN A 104 -2.55 -4.22 4.02
C GLN A 104 -1.29 -5.07 3.88
N PHE A 105 -0.16 -4.65 4.44
CA PHE A 105 1.08 -5.43 4.42
C PHE A 105 0.94 -6.74 5.22
N ILE A 106 0.36 -6.67 6.42
CA ILE A 106 0.06 -7.84 7.25
C ILE A 106 -0.85 -8.81 6.47
N SER A 107 -1.94 -8.29 5.92
CA SER A 107 -2.88 -9.05 5.08
C SER A 107 -2.17 -9.81 3.98
N ILE A 108 -1.36 -9.12 3.17
CA ILE A 108 -0.62 -9.74 2.05
C ILE A 108 0.32 -10.83 2.55
N LEU A 109 1.06 -10.57 3.63
CA LEU A 109 2.01 -11.54 4.19
C LEU A 109 1.30 -12.82 4.67
N LEU A 110 0.20 -12.68 5.41
CA LEU A 110 -0.60 -13.82 5.91
C LEU A 110 -1.22 -14.61 4.75
N LEU A 111 -1.75 -13.91 3.75
CA LEU A 111 -2.35 -14.52 2.56
C LEU A 111 -1.31 -15.23 1.69
N LEU A 112 -0.11 -14.68 1.53
CA LEU A 112 0.97 -15.35 0.82
C LEU A 112 1.45 -16.59 1.58
N TYR A 113 1.59 -16.52 2.90
CA TYR A 113 2.08 -17.66 3.69
C TYR A 113 1.18 -18.90 3.58
N LYS A 114 -0.15 -18.72 3.58
CA LYS A 114 -1.18 -19.76 3.33
C LYS A 114 -0.89 -21.10 4.01
N SER A 115 -0.45 -21.07 5.26
CA SER A 115 -0.24 -22.25 6.09
C SER A 115 -0.68 -21.92 7.51
N ASP A 116 -1.24 -22.91 8.20
CA ASP A 116 -1.60 -22.76 9.60
C ASP A 116 -0.32 -22.59 10.42
N VAL A 117 -0.33 -21.64 11.35
CA VAL A 117 0.75 -21.46 12.31
C VAL A 117 0.14 -21.61 13.69
N PHE A 118 0.74 -22.45 14.54
CA PHE A 118 0.26 -22.72 15.89
C PHE A 118 -1.23 -23.16 15.96
N GLY A 119 -1.74 -23.84 14.93
CA GLY A 119 -3.13 -24.32 14.88
C GLY A 119 -4.19 -23.28 14.51
N TYR A 120 -3.79 -22.05 14.18
CA TYR A 120 -4.72 -21.00 13.75
C TYR A 120 -4.75 -20.85 12.22
N HIS A 121 -5.95 -20.72 11.66
CA HIS A 121 -6.20 -20.44 10.25
C HIS A 121 -5.87 -18.99 9.87
N ILE A 122 -4.58 -18.72 9.74
CA ILE A 122 -4.03 -17.39 9.43
C ILE A 122 -4.51 -16.84 8.10
N TYR A 123 -4.87 -17.72 7.17
CA TYR A 123 -5.43 -17.30 5.89
C TYR A 123 -6.72 -16.47 6.07
N ALA A 124 -7.62 -16.88 6.96
CA ALA A 124 -8.86 -16.17 7.24
C ALA A 124 -8.58 -14.79 7.88
N LEU A 125 -7.62 -14.71 8.80
CA LEU A 125 -7.16 -13.44 9.37
C LEU A 125 -6.63 -12.49 8.30
N GLY A 126 -5.90 -13.02 7.32
CA GLY A 126 -5.45 -12.27 6.15
C GLY A 126 -6.60 -11.69 5.34
N ILE A 127 -7.67 -12.46 5.09
CA ILE A 127 -8.88 -11.97 4.39
C ILE A 127 -9.54 -10.85 5.20
N TYR A 128 -9.76 -11.04 6.51
CA TYR A 128 -10.35 -10.01 7.35
C TYR A 128 -9.50 -8.72 7.39
N ALA A 129 -8.17 -8.86 7.47
CA ALA A 129 -7.26 -7.72 7.41
C ALA A 129 -7.35 -6.99 6.07
N LEU A 130 -7.46 -7.71 4.94
CA LEU A 130 -7.65 -7.13 3.61
C LEU A 130 -8.96 -6.31 3.52
N GLN A 131 -10.04 -6.87 4.05
CA GLN A 131 -11.36 -6.22 4.09
C GLN A 131 -11.31 -4.92 4.90
N ILE A 132 -10.72 -4.96 6.09
CA ILE A 132 -10.58 -3.76 6.92
C ILE A 132 -9.68 -2.73 6.19
N ALA A 133 -8.57 -3.19 5.60
CA ALA A 133 -7.66 -2.32 4.85
C ALA A 133 -8.34 -1.64 3.65
N SER A 134 -9.22 -2.33 2.92
CA SER A 134 -9.95 -1.77 1.78
C SER A 134 -10.96 -0.71 2.23
N VAL A 135 -11.71 -0.96 3.30
CA VAL A 135 -12.66 0.02 3.88
C VAL A 135 -11.91 1.28 4.33
N LEU A 136 -10.82 1.12 5.08
CA LEU A 136 -10.00 2.26 5.49
C LEU A 136 -9.37 2.99 4.30
N THR A 137 -9.07 2.26 3.23
CA THR A 137 -8.55 2.83 1.98
C THR A 137 -9.57 3.77 1.35
N VAL A 138 -10.83 3.34 1.24
CA VAL A 138 -11.94 4.15 0.73
C VAL A 138 -12.17 5.39 1.60
N ILE A 139 -12.26 5.23 2.93
CA ILE A 139 -12.45 6.34 3.86
C ILE A 139 -11.31 7.37 3.72
N SER A 140 -10.06 6.90 3.72
CA SER A 140 -8.89 7.76 3.57
C SER A 140 -8.87 8.48 2.22
N PHE A 141 -9.39 7.84 1.16
CA PHE A 141 -9.44 8.41 -0.18
C PHE A 141 -10.46 9.54 -0.26
N PHE A 142 -11.70 9.32 0.20
CA PHE A 142 -12.71 10.37 0.23
C PHE A 142 -12.26 11.58 1.03
N TYR A 143 -11.63 11.36 2.20
CA TYR A 143 -11.05 12.45 2.99
C TYR A 143 -9.95 13.19 2.22
N TYR A 144 -9.07 12.47 1.54
CA TYR A 144 -8.00 13.07 0.75
C TYR A 144 -8.55 13.90 -0.43
N VAL A 145 -9.49 13.34 -1.19
CA VAL A 145 -10.14 14.03 -2.32
C VAL A 145 -10.84 15.28 -1.84
N LYS A 146 -11.71 15.18 -0.84
CA LYS A 146 -12.46 16.34 -0.30
C LYS A 146 -11.53 17.50 0.09
N ASN A 147 -10.38 17.21 0.70
CA ASN A 147 -9.45 18.25 1.15
C ASN A 147 -8.51 18.78 0.04
N SER A 148 -8.47 18.13 -1.13
CA SER A 148 -7.59 18.51 -2.24
C SER A 148 -8.34 18.97 -3.49
N TRP A 149 -9.64 18.69 -3.58
CA TRP A 149 -10.46 18.91 -4.77
C TRP A 149 -10.45 20.36 -5.26
N ASP A 150 -10.69 21.31 -4.35
CA ASP A 150 -10.74 22.75 -4.68
C ASP A 150 -9.39 23.31 -5.16
N VAL A 151 -8.29 22.64 -4.79
CA VAL A 151 -6.94 23.01 -5.20
C VAL A 151 -6.62 22.42 -6.57
N ILE A 152 -7.05 21.19 -6.84
CA ILE A 152 -6.70 20.43 -8.06
C ILE A 152 -7.43 20.96 -9.30
N ILE A 153 -8.67 21.44 -9.14
CA ILE A 153 -9.52 21.89 -10.26
C ILE A 153 -9.13 23.28 -10.78
N LYS A 154 -8.38 24.06 -10.01
CA LYS A 154 -7.83 25.34 -10.46
C LYS A 154 -6.64 25.12 -11.40
#